data_AF-A0A915BHP7-F1
#
_entry.id   AF-A0A915BHP7-F1
#
_cell.length_a   1.000
_cell.length_b   1.000
_cell.length_c   1.000
_cell.angle_alpha   90.00
_cell.angle_beta   90.00
_cell.angle_gamma   90.00
#
_symmetry.space_group_name_H-M   'P 1'
#
loop_
_entity.id
_entity.type
_entity.pdbx_description
1 polymer ?
#
loop_
_entity_poly.entity_id
_entity_poly.type
_entity_poly.pdbx_seq_one_letter_code
_entity_poly.pdbx_strand_id
1 'polypeptide(L)'
;MLNVLIFAALSTMCVADIFTAVADLQNLLGAEKEVTSVISAYIDSELERLQQLKKVAKEYAARNAEALSSDTSYVSNPVNAYLLIKRLTSDWKFVETMMTQNSAEQFLKNITEWRRNYDGVKYPQEEDLTGAAVALLRLQDTYKLDTHDLASGKIQNSSVGQQLSSHDCFEVGRAAYNQNDYYHTILWMQEAQLRLENEDPPTANIGDILEYLAFSLYKQGNVKRALALTKKLVQLEPDHPRAKGNVKWYEDMLEDDGKDISELPPLKLERLDDGIPERDAYEALCRGEQKVNVTAQSEVYCYLKMDRPYLKLAPIKVEILRFSPLV
;
A
#
# COMPACT_ATOMS: atom_id res chain seq x y z
N MET A 1 1.54 -29.43 47.26
CA MET A 1 0.29 -28.86 46.71
C MET A 1 0.36 -27.36 46.40
N LEU A 2 1.32 -26.60 46.92
CA LEU A 2 1.43 -25.16 46.61
C LEU A 2 2.04 -24.86 45.22
N ASN A 3 2.96 -25.71 44.73
CA ASN A 3 3.61 -25.50 43.42
C ASN A 3 2.71 -25.78 42.20
N VAL A 4 1.63 -26.54 42.37
CA VAL A 4 0.68 -26.85 41.28
C VAL A 4 -0.32 -25.70 41.08
N LEU A 5 -0.63 -24.95 42.14
CA LEU A 5 -1.50 -23.78 42.09
C LEU A 5 -0.80 -22.56 41.45
N ILE A 6 0.52 -22.44 41.58
CA ILE A 6 1.31 -21.36 40.95
C ILE A 6 1.43 -21.56 39.43
N PHE A 7 1.53 -22.82 38.96
CA PHE A 7 1.56 -23.11 37.52
C PHE A 7 0.20 -22.91 36.84
N ALA A 8 -0.91 -23.14 37.55
CA ALA A 8 -2.26 -22.89 37.05
C ALA A 8 -2.65 -21.40 37.04
N ALA A 9 -1.98 -20.57 37.85
CA ALA A 9 -2.19 -19.12 37.87
C ALA A 9 -1.40 -18.37 36.78
N LEU A 10 -0.36 -18.98 36.21
CA LEU A 10 0.40 -18.45 35.07
C LEU A 10 -0.21 -18.83 33.70
N SER A 11 -1.19 -19.74 33.68
CA SER A 11 -1.97 -20.08 32.49
C SER A 11 -3.24 -19.22 32.36
N THR A 12 -3.15 -17.92 32.63
CA THR A 12 -4.19 -16.96 32.26
C THR A 12 -4.09 -16.68 30.77
N MET A 13 -5.00 -17.31 30.01
CA MET A 13 -5.54 -16.87 28.71
C MET A 13 -4.51 -16.43 27.66
N CYS A 14 -3.82 -17.39 27.04
CA CYS A 14 -3.39 -17.21 25.65
C CYS A 14 -4.60 -17.48 24.74
N VAL A 15 -5.47 -16.48 24.57
CA VAL A 15 -6.51 -16.49 23.54
C VAL A 15 -5.99 -15.71 22.34
N ALA A 16 -5.39 -16.46 21.42
CA ALA A 16 -5.36 -16.28 19.96
C ALA A 16 -5.19 -14.87 19.35
N ASP A 17 -4.02 -14.61 18.75
CA ASP A 17 -3.67 -13.40 17.99
C ASP A 17 -4.50 -13.17 16.70
N ILE A 18 -5.13 -14.22 16.14
CA ILE A 18 -5.89 -14.09 14.87
C ILE A 18 -7.29 -13.51 15.10
N PHE A 19 -7.97 -13.89 16.18
CA PHE A 19 -9.33 -13.39 16.47
C PHE A 19 -9.30 -11.95 16.99
N THR A 20 -8.22 -11.54 17.65
CA THR A 20 -7.99 -10.14 18.05
C THR A 20 -7.66 -9.27 16.84
N ALA A 21 -6.77 -9.71 15.94
CA ALA A 21 -6.40 -8.94 14.75
C ALA A 21 -7.59 -8.66 13.80
N VAL A 22 -8.50 -9.62 13.62
CA VAL A 22 -9.71 -9.42 12.80
C VAL A 22 -10.67 -8.43 13.48
N ALA A 23 -10.81 -8.48 14.81
CA ALA A 23 -11.59 -7.51 15.56
C ALA A 23 -10.97 -6.09 15.49
N ASP A 24 -9.63 -6.00 15.56
CA ASP A 24 -8.91 -4.73 15.42
C ASP A 24 -9.06 -4.13 14.01
N LEU A 25 -9.01 -4.94 12.95
CA LEU A 25 -9.31 -4.51 11.58
C LEU A 25 -10.75 -4.02 11.42
N GLN A 26 -11.71 -4.65 12.09
CA GLN A 26 -13.10 -4.15 12.11
C GLN A 26 -13.22 -2.80 12.80
N ASN A 27 -12.47 -2.57 13.88
CA ASN A 27 -12.46 -1.28 14.57
C ASN A 27 -11.80 -0.19 13.69
N LEU A 28 -10.78 -0.52 12.89
CA LEU A 28 -10.15 0.39 11.93
C LEU A 28 -11.11 0.87 10.82
N LEU A 29 -12.07 0.04 10.41
CA LEU A 29 -13.11 0.46 9.46
C LEU A 29 -14.00 1.58 10.03
N GLY A 30 -14.21 1.59 11.35
CA GLY A 30 -14.89 2.68 12.04
C GLY A 30 -14.08 3.99 12.00
N ALA A 31 -12.77 3.89 12.23
CA ALA A 31 -11.83 5.00 12.19
C ALA A 31 -11.73 5.67 10.79
N GLU A 32 -11.78 4.89 9.71
CA GLU A 32 -11.73 5.44 8.34
C GLU A 32 -12.89 6.44 8.05
N LYS A 33 -14.07 6.19 8.63
CA LYS A 33 -15.21 7.10 8.51
C LYS A 33 -14.96 8.45 9.17
N GLU A 34 -14.18 8.49 10.25
CA GLU A 34 -13.83 9.72 10.95
C GLU A 34 -12.82 10.55 10.14
N VAL A 35 -11.90 9.92 9.42
CA VAL A 35 -10.98 10.65 8.51
C VAL A 35 -11.77 11.44 7.46
N THR A 36 -12.87 10.87 6.95
CA THR A 36 -13.71 11.55 5.95
C THR A 36 -14.35 12.81 6.52
N SER A 37 -14.88 12.76 7.75
CA SER A 37 -15.50 13.93 8.38
C SER A 37 -14.49 15.05 8.65
N VAL A 38 -13.26 14.70 9.03
CA VAL A 38 -12.18 15.67 9.22
C VAL A 38 -11.78 16.35 7.91
N ILE A 39 -11.66 15.58 6.82
CA ILE A 39 -11.37 16.14 5.49
C ILE A 39 -12.49 17.11 5.08
N SER A 40 -13.75 16.72 5.23
CA SER A 40 -14.89 17.61 4.91
C SER A 40 -14.86 18.89 5.74
N ALA A 41 -14.64 18.81 7.05
CA ALA A 41 -14.59 19.98 7.93
C ALA A 41 -13.43 20.93 7.58
N TYR A 42 -12.26 20.39 7.18
CA TYR A 42 -11.14 21.21 6.71
C TYR A 42 -11.48 21.90 5.38
N ILE A 43 -12.09 21.18 4.43
CA ILE A 43 -12.53 21.75 3.15
C ILE A 43 -13.51 22.89 3.38
N ASP A 44 -14.51 22.71 4.25
CA ASP A 44 -15.49 23.75 4.54
C ASP A 44 -14.84 25.01 5.14
N SER A 45 -13.89 24.82 6.06
CA SER A 45 -13.11 25.92 6.64
C SER A 45 -12.28 26.68 5.59
N GLU A 46 -11.63 25.96 4.67
CA GLU A 46 -10.86 26.58 3.59
C GLU A 46 -11.75 27.27 2.57
N LEU A 47 -12.91 26.70 2.23
CA LEU A 47 -13.88 27.32 1.34
C LEU A 47 -14.40 28.63 1.92
N GLU A 48 -14.70 28.70 3.21
CA GLU A 48 -15.11 29.95 3.86
C GLU A 48 -14.02 31.02 3.77
N ARG A 49 -12.76 30.66 4.08
CA ARG A 49 -11.60 31.56 3.95
C ARG A 49 -11.42 32.06 2.52
N LEU A 50 -11.52 31.17 1.54
CA LEU A 50 -11.43 31.51 0.12
C LEU A 50 -12.60 32.38 -0.35
N GLN A 51 -13.81 32.17 0.16
CA GLN A 51 -14.96 33.03 -0.12
C GLN A 51 -14.74 34.46 0.40
N GLN A 52 -14.18 34.60 1.61
CA GLN A 52 -13.82 35.91 2.18
C GLN A 52 -12.75 36.60 1.32
N LEU A 53 -11.69 35.90 0.93
CA LEU A 53 -10.66 36.42 0.02
C LEU A 53 -11.25 36.84 -1.33
N LYS A 54 -12.18 36.05 -1.88
CA LYS A 54 -12.87 36.38 -3.14
C LYS A 54 -13.69 37.66 -3.02
N LYS A 55 -14.34 37.90 -1.87
CA LYS A 55 -15.07 39.15 -1.59
C LYS A 55 -14.11 40.34 -1.55
N VAL A 56 -12.99 40.21 -0.84
CA VAL A 56 -11.96 41.27 -0.76
C VAL A 56 -11.38 41.57 -2.15
N ALA A 57 -11.04 40.54 -2.94
CA ALA A 57 -10.54 40.71 -4.30
C ALA A 57 -11.54 41.46 -5.20
N LYS A 58 -12.84 41.16 -5.09
CA LYS A 58 -13.89 41.86 -5.84
C LYS A 58 -14.03 43.33 -5.42
N GLU A 59 -13.93 43.62 -4.12
CA GLU A 59 -13.93 44.99 -3.62
C GLU A 59 -12.71 45.80 -4.11
N TYR A 60 -11.53 45.18 -4.14
CA TYR A 60 -10.33 45.77 -4.71
C TYR A 60 -10.48 46.07 -6.21
N ALA A 61 -11.00 45.11 -6.98
CA ALA A 61 -11.21 45.26 -8.41
C ALA A 61 -12.19 46.41 -8.74
N ALA A 62 -13.32 46.48 -8.02
CA ALA A 62 -14.31 47.54 -8.22
C ALA A 62 -13.73 48.94 -7.93
N ARG A 63 -12.98 49.08 -6.83
CA ARG A 63 -12.37 50.36 -6.44
C ARG A 63 -11.20 50.77 -7.34
N ASN A 64 -10.44 49.81 -7.87
CA ASN A 64 -9.38 50.10 -8.84
C ASN A 64 -9.96 50.54 -10.19
N ALA A 65 -11.09 49.99 -10.62
CA ALA A 65 -11.78 50.43 -11.83
C ALA A 65 -12.25 51.89 -11.72
N GLU A 66 -12.73 52.31 -10.56
CA GLU A 66 -13.10 53.71 -10.27
C GLU A 66 -11.89 54.66 -10.23
N ALA A 67 -10.75 54.18 -9.71
CA ALA A 67 -9.50 54.95 -9.68
C ALA A 67 -8.83 55.08 -11.06
N LEU A 68 -9.03 54.11 -11.97
CA LEU A 68 -8.48 54.13 -13.34
C LEU A 68 -9.34 54.95 -14.32
N SER A 69 -10.63 55.12 -14.04
CA SER A 69 -11.53 55.95 -14.85
C SER A 69 -11.37 57.44 -14.58
N SER A 70 -10.72 57.80 -13.47
CA SER A 70 -10.38 59.16 -13.10
C SER A 70 -8.90 59.41 -13.40
N ASP A 71 -8.62 60.34 -14.32
CA ASP A 71 -7.28 60.73 -14.79
C ASP A 71 -6.39 61.23 -13.62
N THR A 72 -5.16 61.67 -13.90
CA THR A 72 -4.14 62.24 -12.98
C THR A 72 -4.66 63.16 -11.85
N SER A 73 -5.88 63.69 -11.93
CA SER A 73 -6.60 64.37 -10.85
C SER A 73 -6.95 63.48 -9.65
N TYR A 74 -7.07 62.16 -9.81
CA TYR A 74 -7.41 61.23 -8.72
C TYR A 74 -6.34 61.24 -7.62
N VAL A 75 -5.07 61.12 -8.01
CA VAL A 75 -3.93 61.11 -7.07
C VAL A 75 -3.58 62.52 -6.57
N SER A 76 -4.06 63.54 -7.28
CA SER A 76 -3.92 64.94 -6.86
C SER A 76 -4.85 65.32 -5.69
N ASN A 77 -5.89 64.51 -5.42
CA ASN A 77 -6.73 64.66 -4.24
C ASN A 77 -6.07 64.00 -3.01
N PRO A 78 -5.72 64.77 -1.96
CA PRO A 78 -5.05 64.25 -0.77
C PRO A 78 -5.79 63.10 -0.06
N VAL A 79 -7.12 63.06 -0.13
CA VAL A 79 -7.94 61.97 0.44
C VAL A 79 -7.75 60.69 -0.35
N ASN A 80 -7.79 60.77 -1.68
CA ASN A 80 -7.59 59.62 -2.56
C ASN A 80 -6.14 59.09 -2.49
N ALA A 81 -5.16 59.99 -2.39
CA ALA A 81 -3.76 59.63 -2.18
C ALA A 81 -3.57 58.88 -0.85
N TYR A 82 -4.15 59.39 0.26
CA TYR A 82 -4.13 58.69 1.55
C TYR A 82 -4.80 57.31 1.46
N LEU A 83 -5.97 57.20 0.83
CA LEU A 83 -6.68 55.93 0.66
C LEU A 83 -5.89 54.93 -0.20
N LEU A 84 -5.14 55.39 -1.21
CA LEU A 84 -4.24 54.54 -2.00
C LEU A 84 -3.07 54.02 -1.17
N ILE A 85 -2.40 54.91 -0.42
CA ILE A 85 -1.27 54.53 0.45
C ILE A 85 -1.74 53.56 1.54
N LYS A 86 -2.87 53.83 2.20
CA LYS A 86 -3.46 52.92 3.20
C LYS A 86 -3.74 51.53 2.61
N ARG A 87 -4.26 51.46 1.38
CA ARG A 87 -4.54 50.19 0.71
C ARG A 87 -3.27 49.36 0.48
N LEU A 88 -2.26 49.99 -0.09
CA LEU A 88 -0.99 49.34 -0.43
C LEU A 88 -0.14 48.99 0.80
N THR A 89 -0.50 49.50 1.98
CA THR A 89 0.23 49.26 3.23
C THR A 89 -0.58 48.41 4.21
N SER A 90 -1.64 48.98 4.79
CA SER A 90 -2.42 48.35 5.86
C SER A 90 -3.42 47.31 5.33
N ASP A 91 -4.16 47.63 4.27
CA ASP A 91 -5.18 46.71 3.76
C ASP A 91 -4.52 45.50 3.05
N TRP A 92 -3.32 45.69 2.47
CA TRP A 92 -2.52 44.59 1.93
C TRP A 92 -2.05 43.61 3.03
N LYS A 93 -1.59 44.11 4.18
CA LYS A 93 -1.23 43.26 5.33
C LYS A 93 -2.40 42.40 5.81
N PHE A 94 -3.62 42.93 5.75
CA PHE A 94 -4.83 42.16 6.07
C PHE A 94 -5.03 41.00 5.08
N VAL A 95 -4.86 41.24 3.77
CA VAL A 95 -4.94 40.19 2.74
C VAL A 95 -3.85 39.12 2.95
N GLU A 96 -2.61 39.54 3.20
CA GLU A 96 -1.49 38.64 3.50
C GLU A 96 -1.80 37.75 4.73
N THR A 97 -2.38 38.34 5.77
CA THR A 97 -2.81 37.61 6.98
C THR A 97 -3.89 36.58 6.64
N MET A 98 -4.91 36.93 5.85
CA MET A 98 -5.95 35.99 5.44
C MET A 98 -5.43 34.87 4.54
N MET A 99 -4.42 35.16 3.70
CA MET A 99 -3.79 34.15 2.84
C MET A 99 -2.98 33.14 3.65
N THR A 100 -2.33 33.59 4.73
CA THR A 100 -1.43 32.77 5.56
C THR A 100 -2.13 32.03 6.70
N GLN A 101 -3.22 32.57 7.25
CA GLN A 101 -3.99 31.96 8.35
C GLN A 101 -4.96 30.88 7.86
N ASN A 102 -4.43 29.75 7.39
CA ASN A 102 -5.22 28.54 7.21
C ASN A 102 -5.44 27.82 8.54
N SER A 103 -6.42 26.92 8.59
CA SER A 103 -6.71 26.09 9.77
C SER A 103 -5.96 24.75 9.76
N ALA A 104 -5.07 24.51 8.79
CA ALA A 104 -4.44 23.21 8.55
C ALA A 104 -3.71 22.67 9.78
N GLU A 105 -2.90 23.50 10.46
CA GLU A 105 -2.17 23.06 11.66
C GLU A 105 -3.10 22.60 12.79
N GLN A 106 -4.26 23.24 12.95
CA GLN A 106 -5.22 22.87 13.99
C GLN A 106 -5.86 21.51 13.68
N PHE A 107 -6.26 21.31 12.43
CA PHE A 107 -6.80 20.03 11.98
C PHE A 107 -5.77 18.89 12.07
N LEU A 108 -4.51 19.14 11.68
CA LEU A 108 -3.44 18.14 11.78
C LEU A 108 -3.11 17.76 13.24
N LYS A 109 -3.09 18.73 14.15
CA LYS A 109 -2.93 18.47 15.59
C LYS A 109 -4.09 17.63 16.13
N ASN A 110 -5.33 17.99 15.78
CA ASN A 110 -6.50 17.22 16.18
C ASN A 110 -6.41 15.77 15.67
N ILE A 111 -6.11 15.54 14.39
CA ILE A 111 -5.94 14.16 13.87
C ILE A 111 -4.86 13.40 14.63
N THR A 112 -3.72 14.05 14.92
CA THR A 112 -2.60 13.42 15.61
C THR A 112 -2.97 13.05 17.05
N GLU A 113 -3.69 13.93 17.74
CA GLU A 113 -4.21 13.68 19.09
C GLU A 113 -5.28 12.59 19.09
N TRP A 114 -6.18 12.57 18.10
CA TRP A 114 -7.19 11.54 17.95
C TRP A 114 -6.56 10.17 17.72
N ARG A 115 -5.57 10.08 16.83
CA ARG A 115 -4.81 8.84 16.59
C ARG A 115 -4.09 8.32 17.84
N ARG A 116 -3.69 9.20 18.77
CA ARG A 116 -3.01 8.82 20.02
C ARG A 116 -3.96 8.49 21.16
N ASN A 117 -5.08 9.21 21.28
CA ASN A 117 -5.96 9.17 22.45
C ASN A 117 -7.17 8.24 22.27
N TYR A 118 -7.38 7.67 21.08
CA TYR A 118 -8.43 6.67 20.87
C TYR A 118 -7.98 5.32 21.46
N ASP A 119 -8.21 5.14 22.77
CA ASP A 119 -7.80 3.98 23.59
C ASP A 119 -8.30 2.61 23.06
N GLY A 120 -9.14 2.58 22.03
CA GLY A 120 -9.69 1.36 21.43
C GLY A 120 -9.16 0.98 20.05
N VAL A 121 -8.36 1.81 19.36
CA VAL A 121 -7.92 1.57 17.97
C VAL A 121 -6.44 1.89 17.82
N LYS A 122 -5.64 0.85 17.53
CA LYS A 122 -4.24 1.00 17.15
C LYS A 122 -4.16 1.21 15.64
N TYR A 123 -3.76 2.42 15.22
CA TYR A 123 -3.57 2.71 13.81
C TYR A 123 -2.33 1.98 13.27
N PRO A 124 -2.43 1.33 12.09
CA PRO A 124 -1.31 0.64 11.49
C PRO A 124 -0.18 1.61 11.15
N GLN A 125 1.05 1.12 11.24
CA GLN A 125 2.27 1.82 10.83
C GLN A 125 2.74 1.32 9.46
N GLU A 126 3.81 1.93 8.94
CA GLU A 126 4.41 1.52 7.66
C GLU A 126 4.91 0.06 7.68
N GLU A 127 5.34 -0.43 8.85
CA GLU A 127 5.73 -1.83 9.01
C GLU A 127 4.54 -2.78 8.84
N ASP A 128 3.34 -2.40 9.31
CA ASP A 128 2.13 -3.22 9.17
C ASP A 128 1.70 -3.33 7.70
N LEU A 129 1.82 -2.24 6.93
CA LEU A 129 1.56 -2.25 5.49
C LEU A 129 2.54 -3.17 4.76
N THR A 130 3.82 -3.09 5.10
CA THR A 130 4.85 -3.97 4.54
C THR A 130 4.58 -5.44 4.91
N GLY A 131 4.19 -5.70 6.17
CA GLY A 131 3.80 -7.03 6.65
C GLY A 131 2.59 -7.59 5.92
N ALA A 132 1.59 -6.75 5.64
CA ALA A 132 0.41 -7.13 4.87
C ALA A 132 0.77 -7.49 3.42
N ALA A 133 1.65 -6.71 2.77
CA ALA A 133 2.14 -7.02 1.44
C ALA A 133 2.91 -8.35 1.41
N VAL A 134 3.80 -8.60 2.37
CA VAL A 134 4.53 -9.89 2.47
C VAL A 134 3.57 -11.05 2.71
N ALA A 135 2.54 -10.88 3.53
CA ALA A 135 1.52 -11.89 3.74
C ALA A 135 0.72 -12.19 2.46
N LEU A 136 0.41 -11.17 1.65
CA LEU A 136 -0.23 -11.32 0.35
C LEU A 136 0.64 -12.15 -0.61
N LEU A 137 1.94 -11.83 -0.71
CA LEU A 137 2.90 -12.59 -1.51
C LEU A 137 3.00 -14.06 -1.05
N ARG A 138 3.01 -14.30 0.26
CA ARG A 138 3.00 -15.66 0.81
C ARG A 138 1.77 -16.45 0.39
N LEU A 139 0.60 -15.83 0.39
CA LEU A 139 -0.64 -16.46 -0.09
C LEU A 139 -0.57 -16.72 -1.59
N GLN A 140 -0.05 -15.76 -2.37
CA GLN A 140 0.16 -15.90 -3.80
C GLN A 140 0.98 -17.14 -4.12
N ASP A 141 2.12 -17.32 -3.44
CA ASP A 141 2.98 -18.48 -3.56
C ASP A 141 2.29 -19.78 -3.13
N THR A 142 1.74 -19.79 -1.90
CA THR A 142 1.15 -20.98 -1.29
C THR A 142 0.03 -21.55 -2.15
N TYR A 143 -0.82 -20.68 -2.71
CA TYR A 143 -1.98 -21.07 -3.49
C TYR A 143 -1.79 -20.96 -5.01
N LYS A 144 -0.58 -20.63 -5.49
CA LYS A 144 -0.28 -20.39 -6.91
C LYS A 144 -1.29 -19.42 -7.55
N LEU A 145 -1.56 -18.31 -6.86
CA LEU A 145 -2.51 -17.30 -7.33
C LEU A 145 -1.89 -16.48 -8.46
N ASP A 146 -2.69 -16.20 -9.48
CA ASP A 146 -2.31 -15.31 -10.56
C ASP A 146 -2.27 -13.85 -10.08
N THR A 147 -1.23 -13.11 -10.46
CA THR A 147 -1.02 -11.72 -10.04
C THR A 147 -2.14 -10.81 -10.54
N HIS A 148 -2.56 -10.99 -11.79
CA HIS A 148 -3.59 -10.16 -12.40
C HIS A 148 -4.97 -10.42 -11.78
N ASP A 149 -5.31 -11.67 -11.50
CA ASP A 149 -6.53 -12.01 -10.76
C ASP A 149 -6.50 -11.43 -9.34
N LEU A 150 -5.38 -11.56 -8.64
CA LEU A 150 -5.23 -11.05 -7.28
C LEU A 150 -5.35 -9.52 -7.24
N ALA A 151 -4.68 -8.82 -8.15
CA ALA A 151 -4.80 -7.37 -8.32
C ALA A 151 -6.21 -6.94 -8.77
N SER A 152 -6.94 -7.80 -9.46
CA SER A 152 -8.34 -7.59 -9.85
C SER A 152 -9.35 -7.96 -8.75
N GLY A 153 -8.89 -8.32 -7.54
CA GLY A 153 -9.74 -8.69 -6.41
C GLY A 153 -10.41 -10.06 -6.57
N LYS A 154 -9.84 -10.95 -7.41
CA LYS A 154 -10.35 -12.30 -7.66
C LYS A 154 -9.45 -13.34 -7.01
N ILE A 155 -10.04 -14.23 -6.22
CA ILE A 155 -9.35 -15.37 -5.61
C ILE A 155 -10.14 -16.63 -5.95
N GLN A 156 -9.50 -17.57 -6.66
CA GLN A 156 -10.09 -18.88 -7.03
C GLN A 156 -11.51 -18.75 -7.63
N ASN A 157 -11.68 -17.88 -8.63
CA ASN A 157 -12.95 -17.57 -9.32
C ASN A 157 -14.05 -16.89 -8.47
N SER A 158 -13.74 -16.51 -7.23
CA SER A 158 -14.62 -15.66 -6.42
C SER A 158 -14.15 -14.21 -6.50
N SER A 159 -15.05 -13.29 -6.84
CA SER A 159 -14.79 -11.85 -6.71
C SER A 159 -14.93 -11.48 -5.25
N VAL A 160 -13.82 -11.17 -4.59
CA VAL A 160 -13.78 -11.00 -3.13
C VAL A 160 -13.63 -9.53 -2.71
N GLY A 161 -13.36 -8.61 -3.62
CA GLY A 161 -13.13 -7.23 -3.19
C GLY A 161 -12.88 -6.18 -4.26
N GLN A 162 -12.21 -5.12 -3.81
CA GLN A 162 -11.77 -3.98 -4.59
C GLN A 162 -10.57 -4.34 -5.48
N GLN A 163 -10.39 -3.58 -6.55
CA GLN A 163 -9.27 -3.72 -7.46
C GLN A 163 -8.13 -2.82 -7.01
N LEU A 164 -6.90 -3.32 -7.13
CA LEU A 164 -5.69 -2.56 -6.87
C LEU A 164 -5.40 -1.59 -8.02
N SER A 165 -4.96 -0.39 -7.70
CA SER A 165 -4.42 0.55 -8.69
C SER A 165 -3.01 0.14 -9.17
N SER A 166 -2.49 0.83 -10.18
CA SER A 166 -1.09 0.73 -10.60
C SER A 166 -0.15 1.05 -9.44
N HIS A 167 -0.47 2.09 -8.66
CA HIS A 167 0.31 2.45 -7.48
C HIS A 167 0.30 1.36 -6.40
N ASP A 168 -0.86 0.77 -6.11
CA ASP A 168 -0.94 -0.33 -5.13
C ASP A 168 -0.11 -1.54 -5.57
N CYS A 169 -0.15 -1.89 -6.86
CA CYS A 169 0.67 -2.97 -7.43
C CYS A 169 2.17 -2.64 -7.34
N PHE A 170 2.55 -1.38 -7.58
CA PHE A 170 3.91 -0.91 -7.40
C PHE A 170 4.38 -1.03 -5.95
N GLU A 171 3.55 -0.66 -4.97
CA GLU A 171 3.86 -0.78 -3.53
C GLU A 171 4.08 -2.25 -3.11
N VAL A 172 3.23 -3.18 -3.59
CA VAL A 172 3.43 -4.62 -3.34
C VAL A 172 4.73 -5.12 -3.98
N GLY A 173 5.01 -4.72 -5.22
CA GLY A 173 6.27 -5.04 -5.90
C GLY A 173 7.50 -4.47 -5.20
N ARG A 174 7.39 -3.27 -4.61
CA ARG A 174 8.45 -2.63 -3.81
C ARG A 174 8.69 -3.37 -2.49
N ALA A 175 7.63 -3.83 -1.83
CA ALA A 175 7.75 -4.67 -0.64
C ALA A 175 8.50 -5.98 -0.97
N ALA A 176 8.16 -6.65 -2.08
CA ALA A 176 8.88 -7.83 -2.57
C ALA A 176 10.36 -7.53 -2.84
N TYR A 177 10.64 -6.38 -3.49
CA TYR A 177 12.00 -5.96 -3.84
C TYR A 177 12.87 -5.78 -2.60
N ASN A 178 12.33 -5.16 -1.55
CA ASN A 178 13.03 -4.94 -0.29
C ASN A 178 13.39 -6.25 0.42
N GLN A 179 12.65 -7.32 0.16
CA GLN A 179 12.93 -8.67 0.66
C GLN A 179 13.86 -9.48 -0.28
N ASN A 180 14.39 -8.86 -1.33
CA ASN A 180 15.15 -9.51 -2.41
C ASN A 180 14.38 -10.58 -3.18
N ASP A 181 13.04 -10.52 -3.13
CA ASP A 181 12.17 -11.39 -3.90
C ASP A 181 11.93 -10.80 -5.30
N TYR A 182 12.95 -10.92 -6.14
CA TYR A 182 12.91 -10.38 -7.51
C TYR A 182 11.91 -11.12 -8.40
N TYR A 183 11.52 -12.35 -8.04
CA TYR A 183 10.47 -13.09 -8.75
C TYR A 183 9.15 -12.34 -8.63
N HIS A 184 8.70 -12.05 -7.41
CA HIS A 184 7.46 -11.32 -7.18
C HIS A 184 7.57 -9.85 -7.60
N THR A 185 8.73 -9.20 -7.43
CA THR A 185 8.90 -7.83 -7.95
C THR A 185 8.63 -7.77 -9.45
N ILE A 186 9.11 -8.71 -10.25
CA ILE A 186 8.87 -8.70 -11.70
C ILE A 186 7.37 -8.86 -11.98
N LEU A 187 6.70 -9.82 -11.34
CA LEU A 187 5.27 -10.06 -11.55
C LEU A 187 4.42 -8.83 -11.22
N TRP A 188 4.65 -8.21 -10.06
CA TRP A 188 3.88 -7.07 -9.59
C TRP A 188 4.22 -5.77 -10.33
N MET A 189 5.47 -5.56 -10.76
CA MET A 189 5.84 -4.40 -11.58
C MET A 189 5.29 -4.51 -13.01
N GLN A 190 5.18 -5.72 -13.56
CA GLN A 190 4.51 -5.95 -14.85
C GLN A 190 3.01 -5.65 -14.75
N GLU A 191 2.34 -6.11 -13.68
CA GLU A 191 0.93 -5.79 -13.44
C GLU A 191 0.73 -4.28 -13.20
N ALA A 192 1.62 -3.63 -12.46
CA ALA A 192 1.59 -2.18 -12.25
C ALA A 192 1.71 -1.42 -13.58
N GLN A 193 2.64 -1.82 -14.45
CA GLN A 193 2.79 -1.24 -15.79
C GLN A 193 1.54 -1.46 -16.65
N LEU A 194 0.98 -2.67 -16.66
CA LEU A 194 -0.23 -2.99 -17.41
C LEU A 194 -1.42 -2.12 -16.97
N ARG A 195 -1.59 -1.94 -15.65
CA ARG A 195 -2.65 -1.09 -15.11
C ARG A 195 -2.43 0.38 -15.43
N LEU A 196 -1.18 0.85 -15.35
CA LEU A 196 -0.85 2.23 -15.66
C LEU A 196 -1.27 2.63 -17.08
N GLU A 197 -1.12 1.72 -18.05
CA GLU A 197 -1.55 1.93 -19.44
C GLU A 197 -3.08 2.07 -19.58
N ASN A 198 -3.85 1.59 -18.60
CA ASN A 198 -5.31 1.61 -18.58
C ASN A 198 -5.90 2.58 -17.54
N GLU A 199 -5.07 3.29 -16.77
CA GLU A 199 -5.48 4.24 -15.74
C GLU A 199 -5.43 5.69 -16.25
N ASP A 200 -6.53 6.42 -16.02
CA ASP A 200 -6.61 7.87 -16.28
C ASP A 200 -7.33 8.57 -15.10
N PRO A 201 -6.63 9.41 -14.31
CA PRO A 201 -5.21 9.74 -14.40
C PRO A 201 -4.29 8.61 -13.91
N PRO A 202 -3.01 8.58 -14.35
CA PRO A 202 -2.05 7.59 -13.90
C PRO A 202 -1.76 7.74 -12.40
N THR A 203 -1.83 6.64 -11.65
CA THR A 203 -1.58 6.65 -10.19
C THR A 203 -0.12 6.42 -9.81
N ALA A 204 0.71 5.90 -10.73
CA ALA A 204 2.13 5.62 -10.50
C ALA A 204 3.03 6.27 -11.56
N ASN A 205 4.33 6.41 -11.25
CA ASN A 205 5.32 6.86 -12.22
C ASN A 205 5.88 5.65 -13.01
N ILE A 206 5.79 5.71 -14.33
CA ILE A 206 6.37 4.70 -15.23
C ILE A 206 7.90 4.59 -15.07
N GLY A 207 8.59 5.69 -14.78
CA GLY A 207 10.04 5.71 -14.58
C GLY A 207 10.47 4.81 -13.42
N ASP A 208 9.79 4.95 -12.28
CA ASP A 208 10.02 4.14 -11.08
C ASP A 208 9.74 2.66 -11.36
N ILE A 209 8.60 2.34 -11.98
CA ILE A 209 8.24 0.95 -12.33
C ILE A 209 9.32 0.32 -13.21
N LEU A 210 9.77 1.03 -14.26
CA LEU A 210 10.80 0.54 -15.17
C LEU A 210 12.14 0.33 -14.47
N GLU A 211 12.50 1.17 -13.52
CA GLU A 211 13.74 1.04 -12.75
C GLU A 211 13.74 -0.24 -11.90
N TYR A 212 12.70 -0.45 -11.08
CA TYR A 212 12.57 -1.65 -10.25
C TYR A 212 12.49 -2.93 -11.09
N LEU A 213 11.72 -2.88 -12.19
CA LEU A 213 11.57 -4.01 -13.11
C LEU A 213 12.89 -4.37 -13.80
N ALA A 214 13.63 -3.37 -14.30
CA ALA A 214 14.91 -3.58 -14.97
C ALA A 214 15.96 -4.20 -14.02
N PHE A 215 16.09 -3.68 -12.79
CA PHE A 215 17.02 -4.23 -11.82
C PHE A 215 16.65 -5.65 -11.40
N SER A 216 15.36 -5.92 -11.18
CA SER A 216 14.88 -7.26 -10.78
C SER A 216 15.10 -8.29 -11.90
N LEU A 217 14.86 -7.90 -13.17
CA LEU A 217 15.19 -8.73 -14.33
C LEU A 217 16.69 -9.04 -14.41
N TYR A 218 17.54 -8.04 -14.16
CA TYR A 218 18.99 -8.23 -14.10
C TYR A 218 19.37 -9.25 -13.01
N LYS A 219 18.79 -9.16 -11.82
CA LYS A 219 19.05 -10.09 -10.70
C LYS A 219 18.60 -11.51 -11.00
N GLN A 220 17.56 -11.69 -11.82
CA GLN A 220 17.08 -12.98 -12.31
C GLN A 220 17.85 -13.48 -13.56
N GLY A 221 18.93 -12.80 -13.97
CA GLY A 221 19.77 -13.17 -15.11
C GLY A 221 19.23 -12.75 -16.48
N ASN A 222 18.13 -11.98 -16.53
CA ASN A 222 17.51 -11.48 -17.77
C ASN A 222 18.15 -10.17 -18.24
N VAL A 223 19.49 -10.13 -18.37
CA VAL A 223 20.28 -8.91 -18.66
C VAL A 223 19.79 -8.19 -19.93
N LYS A 224 19.47 -8.94 -20.99
CA LYS A 224 19.00 -8.37 -22.26
C LYS A 224 17.65 -7.66 -22.14
N ARG A 225 16.73 -8.19 -21.31
CA ARG A 225 15.44 -7.55 -21.00
C ARG A 225 15.64 -6.32 -20.12
N ALA A 226 16.54 -6.41 -19.13
CA ALA A 226 16.92 -5.27 -18.29
C ALA A 226 17.48 -4.12 -19.14
N LEU A 227 18.35 -4.42 -20.12
CA LEU A 227 18.87 -3.44 -21.06
C LEU A 227 17.76 -2.78 -21.89
N ALA A 228 16.83 -3.57 -22.45
CA ALA A 228 15.71 -3.05 -23.24
C ALA A 228 14.84 -2.08 -22.42
N LEU A 229 14.48 -2.45 -21.20
CA LEU A 229 13.70 -1.58 -20.31
C LEU A 229 14.47 -0.33 -19.88
N THR A 230 15.77 -0.44 -19.62
CA THR A 230 16.60 0.71 -19.24
C THR A 230 16.77 1.67 -20.42
N LYS A 231 16.87 1.16 -21.65
CA LYS A 231 16.84 2.00 -22.87
C LYS A 231 15.51 2.73 -23.01
N LYS A 232 14.38 2.06 -22.74
CA LYS A 232 13.04 2.70 -22.67
C LYS A 232 12.99 3.78 -21.58
N LEU A 233 13.55 3.51 -20.39
CA LEU A 233 13.62 4.48 -19.30
C LEU A 233 14.40 5.73 -19.70
N VAL A 234 15.56 5.60 -20.35
CA VAL A 234 16.34 6.76 -20.84
C VAL A 234 15.58 7.58 -21.88
N GLN A 235 14.74 6.94 -22.71
CA GLN A 235 13.92 7.65 -23.69
C GLN A 235 12.80 8.47 -23.03
N LEU A 236 12.19 7.94 -21.96
CA LEU A 236 11.12 8.61 -21.22
C LEU A 236 11.66 9.68 -20.28
N GLU A 237 12.79 9.40 -19.62
CA GLU A 237 13.43 10.26 -18.62
C GLU A 237 14.94 10.43 -18.92
N PRO A 238 15.31 11.34 -19.86
CA PRO A 238 16.70 11.54 -20.25
C PRO A 238 17.64 11.99 -19.12
N ASP A 239 17.09 12.66 -18.10
CA ASP A 239 17.82 13.18 -16.94
C ASP A 239 17.85 12.20 -15.75
N HIS A 240 17.36 10.96 -15.94
CA HIS A 240 17.36 9.96 -14.87
C HIS A 240 18.78 9.66 -14.37
N PRO A 241 19.06 9.78 -13.06
CA PRO A 241 20.43 9.82 -12.52
C PRO A 241 21.23 8.54 -12.75
N ARG A 242 20.54 7.38 -12.82
CA ARG A 242 21.17 6.06 -12.89
C ARG A 242 21.01 5.37 -14.25
N ALA A 243 20.05 5.79 -15.08
CA ALA A 243 19.61 4.97 -16.23
C ALA A 243 20.70 4.86 -17.31
N LYS A 244 21.35 5.98 -17.67
CA LYS A 244 22.47 6.00 -18.62
C LYS A 244 23.65 5.14 -18.16
N GLY A 245 23.96 5.16 -16.86
CA GLY A 245 24.99 4.31 -16.27
C GLY A 245 24.63 2.83 -16.35
N ASN A 246 23.38 2.49 -16.03
CA ASN A 246 22.88 1.11 -16.10
C ASN A 246 22.84 0.56 -17.53
N VAL A 247 22.52 1.38 -18.54
CA VAL A 247 22.60 0.96 -19.96
C VAL A 247 24.02 0.48 -20.28
N LYS A 248 25.03 1.30 -19.97
CA LYS A 248 26.43 0.94 -20.20
C LYS A 248 26.81 -0.33 -19.42
N TRP A 249 26.40 -0.41 -18.15
CA TRP A 249 26.65 -1.57 -17.31
C TRP A 249 26.11 -2.87 -17.91
N TYR A 250 24.86 -2.86 -18.38
CA TYR A 250 24.26 -4.05 -19.00
C TYR A 250 24.85 -4.37 -20.37
N GLU A 251 25.22 -3.36 -21.16
CA GLU A 251 25.93 -3.56 -22.44
C GLU A 251 27.32 -4.20 -22.24
N ASP A 252 28.07 -3.77 -21.22
CA ASP A 252 29.38 -4.34 -20.89
C ASP A 252 29.30 -5.81 -20.43
N MET A 253 28.15 -6.25 -19.92
CA MET A 253 27.88 -7.63 -19.51
C MET A 253 27.44 -8.55 -20.66
N LEU A 254 27.11 -8.00 -21.81
CA LEU A 254 26.63 -8.74 -22.97
C LEU A 254 27.72 -8.79 -24.04
N GLU A 255 27.87 -9.95 -24.69
CA GLU A 255 28.66 -10.05 -25.93
C GLU A 255 28.01 -9.21 -27.04
N ASP A 256 28.76 -8.90 -28.11
CA ASP A 256 28.28 -7.98 -29.16
C ASP A 256 26.95 -8.42 -29.79
N ASP A 257 26.74 -9.71 -30.02
CA ASP A 257 25.47 -10.27 -30.51
C ASP A 257 24.34 -10.20 -29.47
N GLY A 258 24.68 -10.14 -28.17
CA GLY A 258 23.73 -10.02 -27.06
C GLY A 258 23.15 -8.62 -26.89
N LYS A 259 23.79 -7.59 -27.46
CA LYS A 259 23.40 -6.18 -27.35
C LYS A 259 22.21 -5.80 -28.25
N ASP A 260 21.93 -6.59 -29.28
CA ASP A 260 20.77 -6.37 -30.16
C ASP A 260 19.46 -6.75 -29.46
N ILE A 261 18.70 -5.75 -29.00
CA ILE A 261 17.43 -5.92 -28.28
C ILE A 261 16.23 -6.31 -29.17
N SER A 262 16.43 -6.49 -30.49
CA SER A 262 15.38 -6.89 -31.42
C SER A 262 14.74 -8.23 -31.05
N GLU A 263 15.55 -9.18 -30.57
CA GLU A 263 15.09 -10.50 -30.15
C GLU A 263 15.35 -10.73 -28.66
N LEU A 264 14.27 -10.85 -27.87
CA LEU A 264 14.37 -11.10 -26.43
C LEU A 264 14.21 -12.60 -26.13
N PRO A 265 15.16 -13.20 -25.39
CA PRO A 265 15.05 -14.57 -24.90
C PRO A 265 13.78 -14.79 -24.06
N PRO A 266 13.33 -16.05 -23.91
CA PRO A 266 12.27 -16.41 -22.98
C PRO A 266 12.55 -15.84 -21.59
N LEU A 267 11.51 -15.34 -20.92
CA LEU A 267 11.64 -14.79 -19.58
C LEU A 267 12.01 -15.90 -18.61
N LYS A 268 13.17 -15.79 -17.98
CA LYS A 268 13.61 -16.70 -16.92
C LYS A 268 13.15 -16.15 -15.57
N LEU A 269 12.35 -16.91 -14.83
CA LEU A 269 11.91 -16.55 -13.48
C LEU A 269 12.17 -17.72 -12.55
N GLU A 270 13.01 -17.51 -11.55
CA GLU A 270 13.27 -18.47 -10.48
C GLU A 270 12.73 -17.92 -9.17
N ARG A 271 11.88 -18.70 -8.48
CA ARG A 271 11.42 -18.34 -7.13
C ARG A 271 12.63 -18.29 -6.20
N LEU A 272 12.56 -17.41 -5.21
CA LEU A 272 13.59 -17.33 -4.17
C LEU A 272 13.62 -18.65 -3.39
N ASP A 273 14.78 -19.30 -3.38
CA ASP A 273 15.05 -20.45 -2.50
C ASP A 273 15.38 -19.92 -1.09
N ASP A 274 14.46 -20.13 -0.16
CA ASP A 274 14.63 -19.77 1.26
C ASP A 274 15.37 -20.86 2.06
N GLY A 275 15.79 -21.94 1.40
CA GLY A 275 16.52 -23.04 2.00
C GLY A 275 15.64 -23.93 2.88
N ILE A 276 14.32 -23.88 2.74
CA ILE A 276 13.36 -24.71 3.49
C ILE A 276 12.96 -25.93 2.64
N PRO A 277 13.50 -27.14 2.90
CA PRO A 277 13.27 -28.32 2.06
C PRO A 277 11.79 -28.73 1.99
N GLU A 278 11.04 -28.51 3.06
CA GLU A 278 9.65 -28.93 3.17
C GLU A 278 8.65 -27.92 2.58
N ARG A 279 9.10 -26.77 2.07
CA ARG A 279 8.22 -25.69 1.60
C ARG A 279 7.25 -26.15 0.52
N ASP A 280 7.75 -26.81 -0.52
CA ASP A 280 6.91 -27.30 -1.62
C ASP A 280 5.87 -28.31 -1.14
N ALA A 281 6.24 -29.20 -0.21
CA ALA A 281 5.34 -30.17 0.39
C ALA A 281 4.27 -29.49 1.26
N TYR A 282 4.66 -28.48 2.04
CA TYR A 282 3.76 -27.66 2.83
C TYR A 282 2.75 -26.90 1.95
N GLU A 283 3.22 -26.22 0.90
CA GLU A 283 2.34 -25.48 0.00
C GLU A 283 1.39 -26.43 -0.75
N ALA A 284 1.85 -27.62 -1.15
CA ALA A 284 1.01 -28.66 -1.75
C ALA A 284 -0.08 -29.18 -0.81
N LEU A 285 0.23 -29.32 0.49
CA LEU A 285 -0.75 -29.67 1.53
C LEU A 285 -1.82 -28.57 1.67
N CYS A 286 -1.43 -27.31 1.69
CA CYS A 286 -2.37 -26.18 1.75
C CYS A 286 -3.32 -26.13 0.54
N ARG A 287 -2.87 -26.60 -0.63
CA ARG A 287 -3.70 -26.72 -1.85
C ARG A 287 -4.51 -28.02 -1.92
N GLY A 288 -4.30 -28.96 -1.00
CA GLY A 288 -4.95 -30.28 -1.04
C GLY A 288 -4.45 -31.18 -2.20
N GLU A 289 -3.25 -30.92 -2.74
CA GLU A 289 -2.67 -31.71 -3.84
C GLU A 289 -2.21 -33.10 -3.37
N GLN A 290 -2.05 -33.30 -2.07
CA GLN A 290 -1.52 -34.56 -1.52
C GLN A 290 -2.59 -35.65 -1.46
N LYS A 291 -2.31 -36.76 -2.16
CA LYS A 291 -3.13 -37.96 -2.13
C LYS A 291 -2.73 -38.83 -0.95
N VAL A 292 -3.53 -38.82 0.11
CA VAL A 292 -3.39 -39.81 1.19
C VAL A 292 -3.89 -41.16 0.67
N ASN A 293 -3.25 -42.26 1.08
CA ASN A 293 -3.72 -43.60 0.73
C ASN A 293 -5.15 -43.80 1.23
N VAL A 294 -6.07 -44.17 0.32
CA VAL A 294 -7.50 -44.41 0.62
C VAL A 294 -7.67 -45.42 1.75
N THR A 295 -6.83 -46.46 1.80
CA THR A 295 -6.86 -47.45 2.89
C THR A 295 -6.58 -46.80 4.25
N ALA A 296 -5.54 -45.96 4.34
CA ALA A 296 -5.21 -45.26 5.58
C ALA A 296 -6.28 -44.23 5.97
N GLN A 297 -6.93 -43.56 5.01
CA GLN A 297 -8.08 -42.69 5.27
C GLN A 297 -9.31 -43.47 5.73
N SER A 298 -9.50 -44.72 5.31
CA SER A 298 -10.64 -45.54 5.75
C SER A 298 -10.53 -46.04 7.18
N GLU A 299 -9.31 -46.06 7.74
CA GLU A 299 -9.07 -46.49 9.11
C GLU A 299 -9.40 -45.41 10.14
N VAL A 300 -9.34 -44.14 9.76
CA VAL A 300 -9.62 -43.04 10.67
C VAL A 300 -11.12 -42.89 10.93
N TYR A 301 -11.49 -42.53 12.16
CA TYR A 301 -12.89 -42.42 12.56
C TYR A 301 -13.08 -41.34 13.63
N CYS A 302 -14.32 -40.88 13.74
CA CYS A 302 -14.78 -39.99 14.79
C CYS A 302 -15.43 -40.80 15.92
N TYR A 303 -15.16 -40.44 17.18
CA TYR A 303 -15.80 -41.07 18.32
C TYR A 303 -16.06 -40.09 19.46
N LEU A 304 -16.98 -40.45 20.35
CA LEU A 304 -17.25 -39.71 21.57
C LEU A 304 -16.38 -40.25 22.69
N LYS A 305 -15.45 -39.42 23.19
CA LYS A 305 -14.61 -39.78 24.32
C LYS A 305 -15.39 -39.61 25.63
N MET A 306 -15.63 -40.74 26.30
CA MET A 306 -16.43 -40.85 27.53
C MET A 306 -15.68 -41.62 28.64
N ASP A 307 -14.36 -41.55 28.65
CA ASP A 307 -13.47 -42.30 29.55
C ASP A 307 -13.51 -41.84 31.02
N ARG A 308 -14.21 -40.74 31.33
CA ARG A 308 -14.39 -40.21 32.69
C ARG A 308 -15.87 -40.04 33.06
N PRO A 309 -16.27 -40.17 34.34
CA PRO A 309 -17.68 -40.08 34.76
C PRO A 309 -18.40 -38.80 34.29
N TYR A 310 -17.73 -37.66 34.33
CA TYR A 310 -18.27 -36.38 33.85
C TYR A 310 -18.49 -36.37 32.32
N LEU A 311 -17.62 -37.02 31.55
CA LEU A 311 -17.70 -37.08 30.09
C LEU A 311 -18.83 -37.99 29.59
N LYS A 312 -19.48 -38.76 30.45
CA LYS A 312 -20.71 -39.49 30.09
C LYS A 312 -21.90 -38.54 29.91
N LEU A 313 -21.90 -37.40 30.61
CA LEU A 313 -22.95 -36.38 30.51
C LEU A 313 -22.61 -35.33 29.44
N ALA A 314 -21.32 -35.03 29.25
CA ALA A 314 -20.82 -34.12 28.22
C ALA A 314 -19.63 -34.73 27.48
N PRO A 315 -19.86 -35.61 26.48
CA PRO A 315 -18.79 -36.25 25.73
C PRO A 315 -17.99 -35.26 24.89
N ILE A 316 -16.68 -35.52 24.77
CA ILE A 316 -15.83 -34.79 23.83
C ILE A 316 -15.91 -35.47 22.46
N LYS A 317 -16.20 -34.68 21.41
CA LYS A 317 -16.11 -35.13 20.02
C LYS A 317 -14.63 -35.22 19.64
N VAL A 318 -14.18 -36.41 19.27
CA VAL A 318 -12.80 -36.65 18.85
C VAL A 318 -12.81 -37.16 17.42
N GLU A 319 -11.92 -36.62 16.59
CA GLU A 319 -11.63 -37.08 15.24
C GLU A 319 -10.16 -37.53 15.21
N ILE A 320 -9.92 -38.77 14.77
CA ILE A 320 -8.56 -39.25 14.56
C ILE A 320 -8.13 -38.80 13.17
N LEU A 321 -7.06 -38.02 13.05
CA LEU A 321 -6.54 -37.59 11.74
C LEU A 321 -5.45 -38.54 11.21
N ARG A 322 -4.69 -39.20 12.10
CA ARG A 322 -3.65 -40.19 11.76
C ARG A 322 -3.27 -41.02 12.99
N PHE A 323 -3.14 -42.34 12.84
CA PHE A 323 -2.77 -43.24 13.97
C PHE A 323 -1.29 -43.18 14.36
N SER A 324 -0.39 -42.85 13.42
CA SER A 324 1.04 -42.71 13.66
C SER A 324 1.56 -41.45 12.98
N PRO A 325 1.35 -40.27 13.59
CA PRO A 325 1.97 -39.04 13.13
C PRO A 325 3.49 -39.15 13.31
N LEU A 326 4.25 -38.62 12.34
CA LEU A 326 5.67 -38.35 12.54
C LEU A 326 5.75 -37.17 13.53
N VAL A 327 6.40 -37.38 14.66
CA VAL A 327 6.70 -36.33 15.64
C VAL A 327 8.12 -35.86 15.40
#